data_AF-A0A1G9YZB8-F1
#
_entry.id   AF-A0A1G9YZB8-F1
#
_cell.length_a   1.000
_cell.length_b   1.000
_cell.length_c   1.000
_cell.angle_alpha   90.00
_cell.angle_beta   90.00
_cell.angle_gamma   90.00
#
_symmetry.space_group_name_H-M   'P 1'
#
loop_
_entity.id
_entity.type
_entity.pdbx_description
1 polymer ?
#
loop_
_entity_poly.entity_id
_entity_poly.type
_entity_poly.pdbx_seq_one_letter_code
_entity_poly.pdbx_strand_id
1 'polypeptide(L)'
;MTQAYRFEDVLTDAVLSRHRDLLVAGPSRETVRPVPTRILARAAEPADGAALVTTRDAARTLLDRVVRDVPTLERDRLGVVDCTPTHDVVRANPRERHWSVPSPTDLTAASMAITECLETLRDAGVERRHLLFDSLSTLLLSADAEAVFRYAHQVLLSGGATGLSLFPVYTNVTDGTDFERLKHLFGGMVRVRRRDGGREVRFVGIETAPPGWVALDAAAE
;
A
#
# COMPACT_ATOMS: atom_id res chain seq x y z
N MET A 1 -1.13 -4.11 -34.12
CA MET A 1 -0.11 -3.19 -33.58
C MET A 1 -0.47 -2.88 -32.15
N THR A 2 0.30 -3.38 -31.17
CA THR A 2 0.07 -3.10 -29.75
C THR A 2 0.77 -1.79 -29.43
N GLN A 3 0.02 -0.73 -29.17
CA GLN A 3 0.59 0.53 -28.69
C GLN A 3 1.34 0.27 -27.39
N ALA A 4 2.61 0.68 -27.32
CA ALA A 4 3.40 0.58 -26.10
C ALA A 4 2.92 1.66 -25.13
N TYR A 5 2.09 1.27 -24.17
CA TYR A 5 1.68 2.16 -23.07
C TYR A 5 2.84 2.32 -22.10
N ARG A 6 2.97 3.51 -21.48
CA ARG A 6 3.83 3.72 -20.30
C ARG A 6 2.99 3.75 -19.04
N PHE A 7 3.59 3.40 -17.92
CA PHE A 7 2.93 3.37 -16.62
C PHE A 7 2.29 4.72 -16.26
N GLU A 8 3.00 5.82 -16.54
CA GLU A 8 2.58 7.18 -16.22
C GLU A 8 1.36 7.64 -17.03
N ASP A 9 1.18 7.09 -18.23
CA ASP A 9 0.07 7.41 -19.12
C ASP A 9 -1.23 6.71 -18.71
N VAL A 10 -1.12 5.64 -17.92
CA VAL A 10 -2.28 4.83 -17.50
C VAL A 10 -2.84 5.29 -16.17
N LEU A 11 -1.98 5.62 -15.20
CA LEU A 11 -2.39 6.12 -13.88
C LEU A 11 -2.65 7.63 -13.92
N THR A 12 -3.68 8.00 -14.65
CA THR A 12 -4.19 9.37 -14.66
C THR A 12 -4.91 9.70 -13.35
N ASP A 13 -5.03 10.99 -13.04
CA ASP A 13 -5.73 11.44 -11.84
C ASP A 13 -7.21 11.01 -11.86
N ALA A 14 -7.82 10.94 -13.05
CA ALA A 14 -9.18 10.44 -13.23
C ALA A 14 -9.30 8.96 -12.82
N VAL A 15 -8.34 8.11 -13.23
CA VAL A 15 -8.30 6.69 -12.82
C VAL A 15 -8.13 6.57 -11.31
N LEU A 16 -7.17 7.31 -10.75
CA LEU A 16 -6.84 7.27 -9.32
C LEU A 16 -7.96 7.81 -8.42
N SER A 17 -8.74 8.78 -8.91
CA SER A 17 -9.92 9.31 -8.18
C SER A 17 -11.07 8.29 -8.08
N ARG A 18 -11.19 7.37 -9.04
CA ARG A 18 -12.23 6.34 -9.08
C ARG A 18 -11.83 5.05 -8.37
N HIS A 19 -10.53 4.76 -8.35
CA HIS A 19 -9.97 3.54 -7.79
C HIS A 19 -8.94 3.89 -6.72
N ARG A 20 -9.44 4.28 -5.53
CA ARG A 20 -8.60 4.69 -4.42
C ARG A 20 -7.97 3.51 -3.67
N ASP A 21 -8.66 2.38 -3.65
CA ASP A 21 -8.24 1.19 -2.92
C ASP A 21 -7.73 0.13 -3.89
N LEU A 22 -6.41 -0.06 -3.90
CA LEU A 22 -5.73 -0.89 -4.88
C LEU A 22 -4.98 -2.05 -4.21
N LEU A 23 -5.29 -3.26 -4.67
CA LEU A 23 -4.46 -4.44 -4.40
C LEU A 23 -3.27 -4.45 -5.38
N VAL A 24 -2.05 -4.61 -4.87
CA VAL A 24 -0.84 -4.71 -5.70
C VAL A 24 -0.27 -6.11 -5.61
N ALA A 25 -0.49 -6.92 -6.64
CA ALA A 25 -0.29 -8.37 -6.60
C ALA A 25 0.84 -8.83 -7.52
N GLY A 26 1.78 -9.64 -7.03
CA GLY A 26 2.83 -10.22 -7.86
C GLY A 26 3.52 -11.40 -7.18
N PRO A 27 4.43 -12.10 -7.87
CA PRO A 27 4.96 -13.38 -7.42
C PRO A 27 5.90 -13.30 -6.22
N SER A 28 6.48 -12.15 -5.89
CA SER A 28 7.41 -12.04 -4.77
C SER A 28 7.50 -10.62 -4.25
N ARG A 29 8.08 -10.48 -3.05
CA ARG A 29 8.42 -9.19 -2.47
C ARG A 29 9.33 -8.36 -3.36
N GLU A 30 10.41 -8.92 -3.93
CA GLU A 30 11.32 -8.12 -4.79
C GLU A 30 10.62 -7.62 -6.05
N THR A 31 9.62 -8.36 -6.52
CA THR A 31 8.82 -7.99 -7.68
C THR A 31 7.85 -6.87 -7.35
N VAL A 32 7.13 -6.98 -6.22
CA VAL A 32 6.04 -6.06 -5.87
C VAL A 32 6.51 -4.81 -5.14
N ARG A 33 7.50 -4.90 -4.24
CA ARG A 33 7.86 -3.85 -3.27
C ARG A 33 8.04 -2.43 -3.84
N PRO A 34 8.61 -2.22 -5.05
CA PRO A 34 8.77 -0.86 -5.60
C PRO A 34 7.49 -0.27 -6.20
N VAL A 35 6.51 -1.10 -6.54
CA VAL A 35 5.32 -0.65 -7.31
C VAL A 35 4.40 0.25 -6.49
N PRO A 36 4.07 -0.04 -5.21
CA PRO A 36 3.21 0.83 -4.41
C PRO A 36 3.76 2.25 -4.25
N THR A 37 5.07 2.41 -3.98
CA THR A 37 5.67 3.76 -3.86
C THR A 37 5.73 4.45 -5.22
N ARG A 38 5.87 3.73 -6.33
CA ARG A 38 5.79 4.30 -7.69
C ARG A 38 4.37 4.79 -8.03
N ILE A 39 3.33 4.04 -7.67
CA ILE A 39 1.93 4.48 -7.79
C ILE A 39 1.69 5.72 -6.93
N LEU A 40 2.13 5.68 -5.67
CA LEU A 40 1.97 6.78 -4.73
C LEU A 40 2.69 8.05 -5.20
N ALA A 41 3.93 7.94 -5.70
CA ALA A 41 4.69 9.06 -6.26
C ALA A 41 4.03 9.71 -7.47
N ARG A 42 3.27 8.95 -8.26
CA ARG A 42 2.49 9.52 -9.37
C ARG A 42 1.27 10.29 -8.88
N ALA A 43 0.70 9.91 -7.75
CA ALA A 43 -0.60 10.38 -7.27
C ALA A 43 -0.52 11.47 -6.19
N ALA A 44 0.57 11.48 -5.42
CA ALA A 44 0.73 12.34 -4.26
C ALA A 44 1.02 13.79 -4.68
N GLU A 45 0.34 14.72 -4.01
CA GLU A 45 0.54 16.16 -4.11
C GLU A 45 1.31 16.68 -2.89
N PRO A 46 1.96 17.87 -2.97
CA PRO A 46 2.82 18.36 -1.89
C PRO A 46 2.12 18.44 -0.52
N ALA A 47 0.82 18.77 -0.48
CA ALA A 47 0.04 18.91 0.75
C ALA A 47 -0.44 17.56 1.33
N ASP A 48 -0.24 16.46 0.60
CA ASP A 48 -0.71 15.14 1.02
C ASP A 48 0.16 14.57 2.14
N GLY A 49 -0.37 13.56 2.84
CA GLY A 49 0.38 12.77 3.81
C GLY A 49 0.01 11.30 3.73
N ALA A 50 0.65 10.46 4.54
CA ALA A 50 0.39 9.03 4.50
C ALA A 50 0.55 8.33 5.84
N ALA A 51 -0.36 7.40 6.12
CA ALA A 51 -0.18 6.37 7.13
C ALA A 51 0.54 5.16 6.49
N LEU A 52 1.67 4.77 7.06
CA LEU A 52 2.51 3.66 6.60
C LEU A 52 2.35 2.50 7.58
N VAL A 53 1.89 1.35 7.13
CA VAL A 53 1.69 0.17 7.98
C VAL A 53 2.78 -0.84 7.67
N THR A 54 3.57 -1.20 8.68
CA THR A 54 4.55 -2.28 8.55
C THR A 54 4.22 -3.45 9.44
N THR A 55 4.41 -4.64 8.91
CA THR A 55 4.09 -5.91 9.57
C THR A 55 5.32 -6.81 9.71
N ARG A 56 6.43 -6.43 9.04
CA ARG A 56 7.66 -7.23 8.98
C ARG A 56 8.95 -6.42 9.10
N ASP A 57 9.04 -5.30 8.38
CA ASP A 57 10.27 -4.50 8.36
C ASP A 57 10.25 -3.51 9.53
N ALA A 58 11.42 -3.10 10.02
CA ALA A 58 11.47 -2.00 10.99
C ALA A 58 10.79 -0.74 10.42
N ALA A 59 9.97 -0.05 11.23
CA ALA A 59 9.27 1.18 10.85
C ALA A 59 10.13 2.18 10.07
N ARG A 60 11.36 2.41 10.55
CA ARG A 60 12.33 3.32 9.90
C ARG A 60 12.67 2.91 8.47
N THR A 61 12.76 1.61 8.18
CA THR A 61 13.07 1.12 6.83
C THR A 61 11.95 1.43 5.85
N LEU A 62 10.69 1.31 6.27
CA LEU A 62 9.54 1.67 5.46
C LEU A 62 9.47 3.20 5.26
N LEU A 63 9.64 3.96 6.33
CA LEU A 63 9.62 5.42 6.31
C LEU A 63 10.70 5.99 5.37
N ASP A 64 11.97 5.58 5.56
CA ASP A 64 13.09 6.06 4.75
C ASP A 64 12.95 5.62 3.27
N ARG A 65 12.27 4.49 3.01
CA ARG A 65 11.89 4.09 1.66
C ARG A 65 10.88 5.04 1.05
N VAL A 66 9.79 5.36 1.75
CA VAL A 66 8.74 6.24 1.22
C VAL A 66 9.29 7.64 0.98
N VAL A 67 10.05 8.21 1.92
CA VAL A 67 10.67 9.54 1.76
C VAL A 67 11.58 9.59 0.51
N ARG A 68 12.35 8.53 0.25
CA ARG A 68 13.21 8.47 -0.94
C ARG A 68 12.42 8.28 -2.23
N ASP A 69 11.45 7.38 -2.23
CA ASP A 69 10.75 6.95 -3.44
C ASP A 69 9.58 7.90 -3.81
N VAL A 70 9.09 8.69 -2.85
CA VAL A 70 7.94 9.61 -2.95
C VAL A 70 8.34 10.99 -2.41
N PRO A 71 9.24 11.72 -3.11
CA PRO A 71 9.82 12.97 -2.59
C PRO A 71 8.80 14.09 -2.38
N THR A 72 7.61 13.99 -2.99
CA THR A 72 6.50 14.93 -2.79
C THR A 72 5.92 14.88 -1.37
N LEU A 73 6.02 13.74 -0.68
CA LEU A 73 5.52 13.59 0.68
C LEU A 73 6.60 13.99 1.70
N GLU A 74 6.33 15.06 2.43
CA GLU A 74 7.22 15.53 3.49
C GLU A 74 7.20 14.56 4.68
N ARG A 75 8.36 14.33 5.32
CA ARG A 75 8.49 13.37 6.42
C ARG A 75 7.58 13.71 7.61
N ASP A 76 7.35 14.99 7.84
CA ASP A 76 6.43 15.54 8.84
C ASP A 76 4.97 15.54 8.36
N ARG A 77 4.61 14.76 7.34
CA ARG A 77 3.24 14.36 6.97
C ARG A 77 3.09 12.85 6.87
N LEU A 78 4.10 12.11 7.34
CA LEU A 78 4.07 10.65 7.41
C LEU A 78 3.86 10.20 8.86
N GLY A 79 3.05 9.16 9.03
CA GLY A 79 2.94 8.42 10.28
C GLY A 79 3.18 6.93 10.01
N VAL A 80 3.75 6.23 10.98
CA VAL A 80 4.05 4.79 10.85
C VAL A 80 3.31 4.00 11.93
N VAL A 81 2.52 3.03 11.50
CA VAL A 81 1.94 1.99 12.34
C VAL A 81 2.84 0.76 12.24
N ASP A 82 3.58 0.48 13.30
CA ASP A 82 4.52 -0.64 13.40
C ASP A 82 3.84 -1.81 14.10
N CYS A 83 3.39 -2.78 13.30
CA CYS A 83 2.85 -4.04 13.79
C CYS A 83 3.91 -5.15 13.84
N THR A 84 5.21 -4.83 13.77
CA THR A 84 6.25 -5.85 13.96
C THR A 84 6.33 -6.25 15.42
N PRO A 85 6.56 -7.55 15.71
CA PRO A 85 6.84 -7.98 17.08
C PRO A 85 8.12 -7.30 17.58
N THR A 86 7.97 -6.24 18.35
CA THR A 86 9.09 -5.51 18.96
C THR A 86 9.28 -6.02 20.39
N HIS A 87 10.52 -6.36 20.76
CA HIS A 87 10.86 -6.68 22.14
C HIS A 87 10.91 -5.42 23.02
N ASP A 88 10.96 -4.24 22.38
CA ASP A 88 10.91 -2.94 23.03
C ASP A 88 9.48 -2.40 23.01
N VAL A 89 8.92 -2.16 24.20
CA VAL A 89 7.59 -1.55 24.41
C VAL A 89 7.66 -0.05 24.11
N VAL A 90 7.94 0.32 22.86
CA VAL A 90 7.76 1.71 22.43
C VAL A 90 6.27 1.92 22.27
N ARG A 91 5.60 2.45 23.30
CA ARG A 91 4.17 2.81 23.20
C ARG A 91 3.93 3.76 22.03
N ALA A 92 2.73 3.73 21.47
CA ALA A 92 2.31 4.73 20.49
C ALA A 92 2.66 6.14 20.95
N ASN A 93 3.44 6.84 20.14
CA ASN A 93 3.91 8.19 20.38
C ASN A 93 3.44 9.08 19.22
N PRO A 94 2.30 9.76 19.37
CA PRO A 94 1.75 10.64 18.34
C PRO A 94 2.69 11.80 17.97
N ARG A 95 3.58 12.23 18.88
CA ARG A 95 4.56 13.30 18.60
C ARG A 95 5.64 12.83 17.63
N GLU A 96 6.05 11.58 17.75
CA GLU A 96 6.98 10.93 16.83
C GLU A 96 6.25 10.34 15.61
N ARG A 97 4.91 10.40 15.60
CA ARG A 97 4.03 9.84 14.57
C ARG A 97 4.33 8.36 14.32
N HIS A 98 4.53 7.65 15.42
CA HIS A 98 4.87 6.25 15.45
C HIS A 98 3.92 5.53 16.41
N TRP A 99 3.14 4.59 15.89
CA TRP A 99 2.21 3.77 16.66
C TRP A 99 2.69 2.33 16.65
N SER A 100 3.19 1.84 17.78
CA SER A 100 3.54 0.43 17.91
C SER A 100 2.32 -0.40 18.28
N VAL A 101 2.16 -1.52 17.59
CA VAL A 101 1.15 -2.54 17.84
C VAL A 101 1.89 -3.82 18.23
N PRO A 102 1.57 -4.44 19.39
CA PRO A 102 2.38 -5.54 19.95
C PRO A 102 2.56 -6.76 19.04
N SER A 103 1.64 -6.98 18.11
CA SER A 103 1.64 -8.13 17.21
C SER A 103 0.96 -7.79 15.88
N PRO A 104 1.44 -8.33 14.75
CA PRO A 104 0.73 -8.23 13.47
C PRO A 104 -0.61 -8.97 13.47
N THR A 105 -0.84 -9.86 14.43
CA THR A 105 -2.11 -10.58 14.59
C THR A 105 -3.12 -9.84 15.47
N ASP A 106 -2.72 -8.74 16.13
CA ASP A 106 -3.64 -7.87 16.87
C ASP A 106 -4.30 -6.87 15.91
N LEU A 107 -5.17 -7.40 15.06
CA LEU A 107 -5.83 -6.65 13.97
C LEU A 107 -6.72 -5.51 14.50
N THR A 108 -7.24 -5.64 15.73
CA THR A 108 -8.02 -4.59 16.38
C THR A 108 -7.12 -3.43 16.77
N ALA A 109 -6.00 -3.69 17.46
CA ALA A 109 -5.05 -2.64 17.82
C ALA A 109 -4.43 -1.99 16.58
N ALA A 110 -4.16 -2.77 15.53
CA ALA A 110 -3.72 -2.24 14.23
C ALA A 110 -4.75 -1.28 13.60
N SER A 111 -6.03 -1.65 13.61
CA SER A 111 -7.10 -0.78 13.09
C SER A 111 -7.23 0.53 13.87
N MET A 112 -7.14 0.45 15.20
CA MET A 112 -7.15 1.62 16.07
C MET A 112 -5.94 2.53 15.79
N ALA A 113 -4.74 1.96 15.72
CA ALA A 113 -3.51 2.70 15.43
C ALA A 113 -3.54 3.38 14.04
N ILE A 114 -4.09 2.70 13.01
CA ILE A 114 -4.29 3.30 11.68
C ILE A 114 -5.24 4.49 11.77
N THR A 115 -6.34 4.35 12.51
CA THR A 115 -7.34 5.41 12.69
C THR A 115 -6.72 6.61 13.40
N GLU A 116 -6.07 6.39 14.54
CA GLU A 116 -5.39 7.44 15.31
C GLU A 116 -4.30 8.14 14.49
N CYS A 117 -3.55 7.39 13.68
CA CYS A 117 -2.53 7.95 12.79
C CYS A 117 -3.15 8.89 11.75
N LEU A 118 -4.20 8.44 11.06
CA LEU A 118 -4.89 9.24 10.06
C LEU A 118 -5.59 10.47 10.66
N GLU A 119 -6.18 10.35 11.85
CA GLU A 119 -6.74 11.47 12.60
C GLU A 119 -5.67 12.46 13.04
N THR A 120 -4.53 12.00 13.53
CA THR A 120 -3.39 12.86 13.90
C THR A 120 -2.88 13.66 12.70
N LEU A 121 -2.83 13.03 11.51
CA LEU A 121 -2.48 13.74 10.28
C LEU A 121 -3.54 14.77 9.89
N ARG A 122 -4.82 14.43 9.99
CA ARG A 122 -5.94 15.36 9.76
C ARG A 122 -5.83 16.58 10.67
N ASP A 123 -5.65 16.35 11.97
CA ASP A 123 -5.61 17.40 12.98
C ASP A 123 -4.35 18.29 12.82
N ALA A 124 -3.31 17.78 12.16
CA ALA A 124 -2.15 18.54 11.71
C ALA A 124 -2.35 19.28 10.36
N GLY A 125 -3.57 19.27 9.79
CA GLY A 125 -3.92 19.97 8.55
C GLY A 125 -3.71 19.17 7.26
N VAL A 126 -3.45 17.86 7.34
CA VAL A 126 -3.30 16.99 6.16
C VAL A 126 -4.67 16.47 5.73
N GLU A 127 -5.27 17.13 4.72
CA GLU A 127 -6.62 16.80 4.24
C GLU A 127 -6.68 15.50 3.43
N ARG A 128 -5.71 15.31 2.51
CA ARG A 128 -5.60 14.12 1.67
C ARG A 128 -4.54 13.18 2.24
N ARG A 129 -5.01 12.03 2.73
CA ARG A 129 -4.20 11.06 3.46
C ARG A 129 -4.22 9.71 2.76
N HIS A 130 -3.05 9.24 2.35
CA HIS A 130 -2.84 7.93 1.77
C HIS A 130 -2.64 6.88 2.87
N LEU A 131 -2.85 5.62 2.51
CA LEU A 131 -2.58 4.46 3.35
C LEU A 131 -1.72 3.47 2.55
N LEU A 132 -0.59 3.06 3.11
CA LEU A 132 0.32 2.13 2.45
C LEU A 132 0.72 1.01 3.39
N PHE A 133 0.33 -0.22 3.06
CA PHE A 133 0.85 -1.42 3.71
C PHE A 133 2.18 -1.85 3.10
N ASP A 134 3.05 -2.46 3.90
CA ASP A 134 4.23 -3.15 3.38
C ASP A 134 3.89 -4.48 2.69
N SER A 135 2.97 -5.27 3.27
CA SER A 135 2.37 -6.45 2.69
C SER A 135 1.20 -7.00 3.51
N LEU A 136 0.12 -7.41 2.85
CA LEU A 136 -0.92 -8.27 3.42
C LEU A 136 -0.48 -9.73 3.55
N SER A 137 0.49 -10.20 2.76
CA SER A 137 0.97 -11.57 2.84
C SER A 137 1.59 -11.89 4.19
N THR A 138 2.24 -10.93 4.85
CA THR A 138 2.73 -11.13 6.22
C THR A 138 1.59 -11.45 7.19
N LEU A 139 0.47 -10.74 7.07
CA LEU A 139 -0.71 -10.96 7.91
C LEU A 139 -1.33 -12.33 7.62
N LEU A 140 -1.49 -12.69 6.33
CA LEU A 140 -2.02 -13.99 5.92
C LEU A 140 -1.13 -15.18 6.34
N LEU A 141 0.18 -14.95 6.50
CA LEU A 141 1.11 -15.97 7.03
C LEU A 141 1.06 -16.11 8.55
N SER A 142 0.59 -15.07 9.26
CA SER A 142 0.67 -14.98 10.71
C SER A 142 -0.69 -15.11 11.41
N ALA A 143 -1.79 -14.90 10.70
CA ALA A 143 -3.15 -14.89 11.22
C ALA A 143 -4.11 -15.68 10.31
N ASP A 144 -5.29 -15.98 10.85
CA ASP A 144 -6.40 -16.58 10.11
C ASP A 144 -6.82 -15.69 8.91
N ALA A 145 -6.96 -16.29 7.73
CA ALA A 145 -7.23 -15.57 6.49
C ALA A 145 -8.56 -14.80 6.54
N GLU A 146 -9.60 -15.39 7.13
CA GLU A 146 -10.91 -14.74 7.27
C GLU A 146 -10.83 -13.52 8.20
N ALA A 147 -10.04 -13.62 9.29
CA ALA A 147 -9.74 -12.47 10.14
C ALA A 147 -9.01 -11.36 9.37
N VAL A 148 -8.03 -11.69 8.53
CA VAL A 148 -7.30 -10.72 7.69
C VAL A 148 -8.21 -10.07 6.65
N PHE A 149 -9.12 -10.82 6.02
CA PHE A 149 -10.09 -10.26 5.07
C PHE A 149 -11.05 -9.28 5.74
N ARG A 150 -11.61 -9.66 6.89
CA ARG A 150 -12.46 -8.77 7.69
C ARG A 150 -11.71 -7.51 8.09
N TYR A 151 -10.48 -7.64 8.54
CA TYR A 151 -9.63 -6.50 8.89
C TYR A 151 -9.37 -5.58 7.70
N ALA A 152 -8.92 -6.12 6.56
CA ALA A 152 -8.69 -5.33 5.36
C ALA A 152 -9.98 -4.60 4.92
N HIS A 153 -11.13 -5.29 4.96
CA HIS A 153 -12.42 -4.70 4.64
C HIS A 153 -12.80 -3.57 5.61
N GLN A 154 -12.59 -3.74 6.92
CA GLN A 154 -12.85 -2.71 7.92
C GLN A 154 -11.97 -1.47 7.71
N VAL A 155 -10.68 -1.67 7.42
CA VAL A 155 -9.76 -0.57 7.12
C VAL A 155 -10.24 0.23 5.90
N LEU A 156 -10.66 -0.46 4.84
CA LEU A 156 -11.21 0.16 3.63
C LEU A 156 -12.49 0.96 3.91
N LEU A 157 -13.39 0.44 4.75
CA LEU A 157 -14.65 1.10 5.09
C LEU A 157 -14.51 2.24 6.11
N SER A 158 -13.38 2.34 6.82
CA SER A 158 -13.19 3.34 7.88
C SER A 158 -13.31 4.79 7.39
N GLY A 159 -13.04 5.04 6.10
CA GLY A 159 -13.07 6.38 5.50
C GLY A 159 -11.97 7.33 6.00
N GLY A 160 -11.05 6.86 6.86
CA GLY A 160 -9.95 7.68 7.39
C GLY A 160 -8.93 8.06 6.31
N ALA A 161 -8.66 7.13 5.40
CA ALA A 161 -7.85 7.37 4.22
C ALA A 161 -8.70 8.05 3.13
N THR A 162 -8.30 9.25 2.75
CA THR A 162 -9.01 10.08 1.75
C THR A 162 -8.31 10.07 0.39
N GLY A 163 -7.03 9.69 0.37
CA GLY A 163 -6.20 9.47 -0.82
C GLY A 163 -6.22 8.00 -1.27
N LEU A 164 -5.06 7.51 -1.72
CA LEU A 164 -4.89 6.10 -2.13
C LEU A 164 -4.63 5.18 -0.94
N SER A 165 -5.25 4.02 -0.96
CA SER A 165 -4.96 2.89 -0.07
C SER A 165 -4.32 1.76 -0.87
N LEU A 166 -3.06 1.43 -0.59
CA LEU A 166 -2.26 0.49 -1.37
C LEU A 166 -1.90 -0.74 -0.54
N PHE A 167 -2.25 -1.92 -1.04
CA PHE A 167 -2.14 -3.19 -0.32
C PHE A 167 -1.32 -4.21 -1.12
N PRO A 168 -0.03 -4.39 -0.82
CA PRO A 168 0.80 -5.36 -1.52
C PRO A 168 0.49 -6.81 -1.11
N VAL A 169 0.43 -7.73 -2.07
CA VAL A 169 0.28 -9.17 -1.81
C VAL A 169 1.20 -9.99 -2.72
N TYR A 170 1.78 -11.05 -2.18
CA TYR A 170 2.72 -11.95 -2.85
C TYR A 170 2.04 -13.27 -3.20
N THR A 171 1.81 -13.51 -4.48
CA THR A 171 1.01 -14.64 -4.98
C THR A 171 1.71 -16.00 -4.88
N ASN A 172 2.99 -16.05 -4.52
CA ASN A 172 3.72 -17.30 -4.32
C ASN A 172 3.54 -17.90 -2.91
N VAL A 173 3.13 -17.06 -1.94
CA VAL A 173 2.95 -17.45 -0.53
C VAL A 173 1.51 -17.26 -0.05
N THR A 174 0.64 -16.74 -0.91
CA THR A 174 -0.79 -16.61 -0.64
C THR A 174 -1.54 -17.69 -1.41
N ASP A 175 -2.40 -18.45 -0.73
CA ASP A 175 -3.22 -19.49 -1.34
C ASP A 175 -4.09 -18.92 -2.48
N GLY A 176 -4.35 -19.73 -3.50
CA GLY A 176 -5.13 -19.30 -4.66
C GLY A 176 -6.56 -18.89 -4.29
N THR A 177 -7.19 -19.62 -3.36
CA THR A 177 -8.54 -19.31 -2.86
C THR A 177 -8.52 -18.00 -2.07
N ASP A 178 -7.53 -17.82 -1.21
CA ASP A 178 -7.38 -16.62 -0.40
C ASP A 178 -7.10 -15.38 -1.26
N PHE A 179 -6.25 -15.52 -2.28
CA PHE A 179 -5.99 -14.46 -3.25
C PHE A 179 -7.26 -14.06 -4.02
N GLU A 180 -8.05 -15.05 -4.45
CA GLU A 180 -9.31 -14.82 -5.17
C GLU A 180 -10.38 -14.16 -4.30
N ARG A 181 -10.40 -14.41 -2.99
CA ARG A 181 -11.26 -13.65 -2.06
C ARG A 181 -10.74 -12.22 -1.88
N LEU A 182 -9.44 -12.08 -1.64
CA LEU A 182 -8.79 -10.81 -1.38
C LEU A 182 -9.01 -9.82 -2.54
N LYS A 183 -8.85 -10.25 -3.80
CA LYS A 183 -9.00 -9.38 -4.96
C LYS A 183 -10.38 -8.70 -5.03
N HIS A 184 -11.43 -9.35 -4.53
CA HIS A 184 -12.81 -8.83 -4.61
C HIS A 184 -13.12 -7.78 -3.55
N LEU A 185 -12.23 -7.59 -2.55
CA LEU A 185 -12.38 -6.53 -1.55
C LEU A 185 -11.97 -5.15 -2.08
N PHE A 186 -11.19 -5.09 -3.16
CA PHE A 186 -10.59 -3.86 -3.67
C PHE A 186 -11.31 -3.36 -4.91
N GLY A 187 -11.38 -2.04 -5.04
CA GLY A 187 -11.96 -1.37 -6.22
C GLY A 187 -11.12 -1.51 -7.48
N GLY A 188 -9.88 -1.99 -7.37
CA GLY A 188 -9.00 -2.27 -8.50
C GLY A 188 -7.76 -3.06 -8.07
N MET A 189 -7.07 -3.65 -9.05
CA MET A 189 -5.84 -4.40 -8.81
C MET A 189 -4.77 -4.03 -9.84
N VAL A 190 -3.53 -3.92 -9.36
CA VAL A 190 -2.32 -3.81 -10.18
C VAL A 190 -1.56 -5.13 -10.07
N ARG A 191 -1.56 -5.93 -11.12
CA ARG A 191 -0.70 -7.12 -11.22
C ARG A 191 0.70 -6.70 -11.60
N VAL A 192 1.70 -7.35 -11.02
CA VAL A 192 3.12 -7.07 -11.24
C VAL A 192 3.82 -8.38 -11.62
N ARG A 193 4.66 -8.32 -12.64
CA ARG A 193 5.58 -9.41 -12.98
C ARG A 193 6.95 -8.89 -13.36
N ARG A 194 7.94 -9.77 -13.36
CA ARG A 194 9.20 -9.54 -14.06
C ARG A 194 9.18 -10.21 -15.42
N ARG A 195 9.73 -9.52 -16.42
CA ARG A 195 9.91 -10.01 -17.78
C ARG A 195 11.13 -9.33 -18.39
N ASP A 196 12.00 -10.12 -19.03
CA ASP A 196 13.16 -9.63 -19.78
C ASP A 196 14.04 -8.63 -18.99
N GLY A 197 14.24 -8.91 -17.69
CA GLY A 197 15.02 -8.06 -16.78
C GLY A 197 14.29 -6.84 -16.20
N GLY A 198 13.15 -6.45 -16.78
CA GLY A 198 12.32 -5.34 -16.33
C GLY A 198 11.11 -5.78 -15.49
N ARG A 199 10.40 -4.79 -14.93
CA ARG A 199 9.07 -4.98 -14.34
C ARG A 199 7.98 -4.51 -15.28
N GLU A 200 6.91 -5.30 -15.35
CA GLU A 200 5.69 -4.94 -16.05
C GLU A 200 4.52 -4.95 -15.06
N VAL A 201 3.57 -4.05 -15.27
CA VAL A 201 2.31 -4.02 -14.55
C VAL A 201 1.12 -4.24 -15.48
N ARG A 202 0.03 -4.75 -14.93
CA ARG A 202 -1.26 -4.85 -15.62
C ARG A 202 -2.36 -4.45 -14.67
N PHE A 203 -3.22 -3.54 -15.11
CA PHE A 203 -4.37 -3.07 -14.36
C PHE A 203 -5.55 -4.00 -14.58
N VAL A 204 -6.28 -4.35 -13.52
CA VAL A 204 -7.42 -5.26 -13.52
C VAL A 204 -8.54 -4.62 -12.73
N GLY A 205 -9.75 -4.58 -13.31
CA GLY A 205 -10.90 -3.91 -12.69
C GLY A 205 -10.81 -2.38 -12.66
N ILE A 206 -9.89 -1.80 -13.43
CA ILE A 206 -9.70 -0.34 -13.54
C ILE A 206 -10.17 0.09 -14.93
N GLU A 207 -11.20 0.94 -14.96
CA GLU A 207 -11.75 1.46 -16.21
C GLU A 207 -10.69 2.29 -16.96
N THR A 208 -10.77 2.32 -18.29
CA THR A 208 -9.85 3.07 -19.19
C THR A 208 -8.38 2.62 -19.21
N ALA A 209 -7.97 1.70 -18.32
CA ALA A 209 -6.63 1.12 -18.37
C ALA A 209 -6.48 0.14 -19.55
N PRO A 210 -5.31 0.08 -20.19
CA PRO A 210 -5.06 -0.84 -21.29
C PRO A 210 -5.18 -2.30 -20.81
N PRO A 211 -5.72 -3.20 -21.63
CA PRO A 211 -6.00 -4.59 -21.23
C PRO A 211 -4.73 -5.43 -21.04
N GLY A 212 -3.55 -4.91 -21.42
CA GLY A 212 -2.28 -5.63 -21.48
C GLY A 212 -1.29 -5.28 -20.38
N TRP A 213 -0.10 -5.88 -20.48
CA TRP A 213 1.03 -5.54 -19.65
C TRP A 213 1.71 -4.26 -20.16
N VAL A 214 2.16 -3.44 -19.22
CA VAL A 214 2.75 -2.12 -19.42
C VAL A 214 4.09 -2.12 -18.70
N ALA A 215 5.15 -1.63 -19.34
CA ALA A 215 6.45 -1.52 -18.69
C ALA A 215 6.38 -0.51 -17.53
N LEU A 216 6.88 -0.90 -16.35
CA LEU A 216 6.97 -0.03 -15.17
C LEU A 216 8.26 0.78 -15.18
N ASP A 217 9.36 0.11 -15.50
CA ASP A 217 10.66 0.70 -15.69
C ASP A 217 10.78 1.03 -17.19
N ALA A 218 11.18 2.24 -17.56
CA ALA A 218 11.62 2.48 -18.93
C ALA A 218 12.74 1.47 -19.23
N ALA A 219 12.71 0.81 -20.39
CA ALA A 219 13.83 -0.01 -20.80
C ALA A 219 15.09 0.85 -20.67
N ALA A 220 16.06 0.41 -19.87
CA ALA A 220 17.37 1.03 -19.87
C ALA A 220 17.91 0.89 -21.29
N GLU A 221 17.98 2.00 -22.02
CA GLU A 221 18.77 2.10 -23.25
C GLU A 221 20.26 1.98 -22.94
#